data_AF-A0A392N9K9-F1
#
_entry.id   AF-A0A392N9K9-F1
#
_cell.length_a   1.000
_cell.length_b   1.000
_cell.length_c   1.000
_cell.angle_alpha   90.00
_cell.angle_beta   90.00
_cell.angle_gamma   90.00
#
_symmetry.space_group_name_H-M   'P 1'
#
loop_
_entity.id
_entity.type
_entity.pdbx_description
1 polymer ?
#
loop_
_entity_poly.entity_id
_entity_poly.type
_entity_poly.pdbx_seq_one_letter_code
_entity_poly.pdbx_strand_id
1 'polypeptide(L)' 'MMVVLGLRLHDEEISRLRNTEMKKFLYSKKLFLVLDLDHTLLNTTILGQLSSEELHLLNETDSLE' A
#
# COMPACT_ATOMS: atom_id res chain seq x y z
N MET A 1 0.89 -4.68 -23.87
CA MET A 1 -0.46 -4.08 -23.89
C MET A 1 -1.14 -4.12 -22.51
N MET A 2 -1.11 -3.02 -21.77
CA MET A 2 -1.82 -2.83 -20.50
C MET A 2 -2.89 -1.74 -20.71
N VAL A 3 -4.14 -2.01 -20.36
CA VAL A 3 -5.26 -1.06 -20.53
C VAL A 3 -5.53 -0.40 -19.19
N VAL A 4 -5.30 0.91 -19.08
CA VAL A 4 -5.69 1.71 -17.93
C VAL A 4 -6.68 2.77 -18.42
N LEU A 5 -7.88 2.80 -17.82
CA LEU A 5 -8.91 3.84 -18.02
C LEU A 5 -9.21 4.18 -19.50
N GLY A 6 -9.42 3.16 -20.34
CA GLY A 6 -9.97 3.34 -21.69
C GLY A 6 -9.03 3.91 -22.76
N LEU A 7 -7.78 4.25 -22.42
CA LEU A 7 -6.78 4.72 -23.38
C LEU A 7 -5.80 3.59 -23.72
N ARG A 8 -5.82 3.15 -24.98
CA ARG A 8 -4.80 2.25 -25.53
C ARG A 8 -3.52 3.05 -25.79
N LEU A 9 -2.60 3.03 -24.83
CA LEU A 9 -1.27 3.58 -25.02
C LEU A 9 -0.37 2.54 -25.69
N HIS A 10 0.44 2.98 -26.66
CA HIS A 10 1.46 2.12 -27.27
C HIS A 10 2.53 1.77 -26.23
N ASP A 11 3.15 0.59 -26.32
CA ASP A 11 4.10 0.10 -25.31
C ASP A 11 5.32 1.04 -25.15
N GLU A 12 5.68 1.79 -26.20
CA GLU A 12 6.69 2.87 -26.16
C GLU A 12 6.29 4.03 -25.23
N GLU A 13 5.02 4.45 -25.30
CA GLU A 13 4.51 5.56 -24.49
C GLU A 13 4.41 5.15 -23.02
N ILE A 14 4.03 3.90 -22.76
CA ILE A 14 4.04 3.30 -21.41
C ILE A 14 5.48 3.28 -20.86
N SER A 15 6.46 2.89 -21.68
CA SER A 15 7.86 2.86 -21.28
C SER A 15 8.41 4.25 -21.00
N ARG A 16 8.05 5.25 -21.81
CA ARG A 16 8.44 6.66 -21.63
C ARG A 16 7.88 7.23 -20.32
N LEU A 17 6.60 7.01 -20.04
CA LEU A 17 5.94 7.44 -18.80
C LEU A 17 6.62 6.82 -17.58
N ARG A 18 6.78 5.49 -17.57
CA ARG A 18 7.42 4.76 -16.48
C ARG A 18 8.85 5.25 -16.20
N ASN A 19 9.63 5.49 -17.26
CA ASN A 19 11.01 5.98 -17.12
C ASN A 19 11.05 7.41 -16.54
N THR A 20 10.15 8.27 -16.99
CA THR A 20 10.02 9.64 -16.46
C THR A 20 9.68 9.64 -14.97
N GLU A 21 8.72 8.81 -14.55
CA GLU A 21 8.34 8.67 -13.14
C GLU A 21 9.49 8.11 -12.30
N MET A 22 10.12 7.01 -12.73
CA MET A 22 11.26 6.42 -12.02
C MET A 22 12.40 7.42 -11.83
N LYS A 23 12.75 8.21 -12.85
CA LYS A 23 13.77 9.26 -12.75
C LYS A 23 13.42 10.31 -11.69
N LYS A 24 12.16 10.73 -11.61
CA LYS A 24 11.70 11.68 -10.59
C LYS A 24 11.88 11.12 -9.17
N PHE A 25 11.50 9.87 -8.94
CA PHE A 25 11.65 9.23 -7.62
C PHE A 25 13.12 9.07 -7.24
N LEU A 26 13.96 8.59 -8.17
CA LEU A 26 15.40 8.43 -7.94
C LEU A 26 16.11 9.76 -7.67
N TYR A 27 15.71 10.85 -8.35
CA TYR A 27 16.22 12.19 -8.06
C TYR A 27 15.92 12.61 -6.61
N SER A 28 14.74 12.25 -6.09
CA SER A 28 14.38 12.44 -4.69
C SER A 28 14.93 11.38 -3.73
N LYS A 29 15.78 10.46 -4.20
CA LYS A 29 16.30 9.30 -3.47
C LYS A 29 15.19 8.42 -2.86
N LYS A 30 14.04 8.32 -3.54
CA LYS A 30 12.90 7.49 -3.15
C LYS A 30 12.77 6.29 -4.08
N LEU A 31 12.20 5.22 -3.56
CA LEU A 31 11.87 3.99 -4.28
C LEU A 31 10.41 3.63 -4.06
N PHE A 32 9.87 2.77 -4.92
CA PHE A 32 8.57 2.16 -4.71
C PHE A 32 8.71 0.97 -3.78
N LEU A 33 7.89 0.93 -2.74
CA LEU A 33 7.75 -0.21 -1.84
C LEU A 33 6.30 -0.68 -1.94
N VAL A 34 6.11 -1.92 -2.38
CA VAL A 34 4.80 -2.58 -2.40
C VAL A 34 4.74 -3.44 -1.16
N LEU A 35 3.75 -3.18 -0.30
CA LEU A 35 3.53 -3.92 0.93
C LEU A 35 2.14 -4.53 0.88
N ASP A 36 2.04 -5.78 1.31
CA ASP A 36 0.75 -6.39 1.61
C ASP A 36 0.15 -5.72 2.86
N LEU A 37 -1.17 -5.66 2.93
CA LEU A 37 -1.85 -5.02 4.04
C LEU A 37 -2.02 -5.99 5.20
N ASP A 38 -2.78 -7.07 4.98
CA ASP A 38 -2.97 -8.13 5.95
C ASP A 38 -1.64 -8.88 6.17
N HIS A 39 -1.32 -9.16 7.43
CA HIS A 39 -0.14 -9.92 7.85
C HIS A 39 1.24 -9.25 7.63
N THR A 40 1.32 -8.08 6.97
CA THR A 40 2.57 -7.28 6.93
C THR A 40 2.41 -5.94 7.67
N LEU A 41 1.34 -5.19 7.41
CA LEU A 41 1.10 -3.89 8.05
C LEU A 41 0.05 -3.97 9.16
N LEU A 42 -0.96 -4.81 8.99
CA LEU A 42 -2.02 -5.01 9.95
C LEU A 42 -1.96 -6.42 10.52
N ASN A 43 -1.87 -6.50 11.85
CA ASN A 43 -2.20 -7.70 12.58
C ASN A 43 -3.70 -7.66 12.89
N THR A 44 -4.50 -8.30 12.03
CA THR A 44 -5.95 -8.36 12.19
C THR A 44 -6.35 -9.67 12.87
N THR A 45 -7.31 -9.58 13.77
CA THR A 45 -7.96 -10.74 14.39
C THR A 45 -9.45 -10.44 14.53
N ILE A 46 -10.29 -11.48 14.50
CA ILE A 46 -11.72 -11.28 14.73
C ILE A 46 -11.99 -11.13 16.23
N LEU A 47 -12.94 -10.26 16.58
CA LEU A 47 -13.26 -9.89 17.96
C LEU A 47 -13.49 -11.10 18.89
N GLY A 48 -14.15 -12.15 18.38
CA GLY A 48 -14.42 -13.37 19.15
C GLY A 48 -13.22 -14.29 19.37
N GLN A 49 -12.05 -13.98 18.79
CA GLN A 49 -10.81 -14.73 18.91
C GLN A 49 -9.75 -14.02 19.76
N LEU A 50 -10.06 -12.86 20.32
CA LEU A 50 -9.15 -12.17 21.24
C LEU A 50 -8.88 -13.05 22.46
N SER A 51 -7.61 -13.20 22.80
CA SER A 51 -7.22 -13.82 24.06
C SER A 51 -7.58 -12.92 25.24
N SER A 52 -7.61 -13.47 26.45
CA SER A 52 -7.84 -12.70 27.68
C SER A 52 -6.83 -11.55 27.84
N GLU A 53 -5.59 -11.78 27.40
CA GLU A 53 -4.50 -10.82 27.42
C GLU A 53 -4.70 -9.70 26.38
N GLU A 54 -5.41 -9.97 25.30
CA GLU A 54 -5.65 -9.03 24.19
C GLU A 54 -6.92 -8.18 24.35
N LEU A 55 -7.75 -8.46 25.36
CA LEU A 55 -9.00 -7.71 25.61
C LEU A 55 -8.77 -6.20 25.87
N HIS A 56 -7.56 -5.80 26.29
CA HIS A 56 -7.21 -4.39 26.48
C HIS A 56 -7.29 -3.57 25.18
N LEU A 57 -7.04 -4.21 24.03
CA LEU A 57 -7.04 -3.57 22.71
C LEU A 57 -8.42 -3.00 22.33
N LEU A 58 -9.50 -3.44 22.98
CA LEU A 58 -10.86 -2.94 22.74
C LEU A 58 -11.10 -1.52 23.24
N ASN A 59 -10.31 -1.07 24.22
CA ASN A 59 -10.48 0.22 24.85
C ASN A 59 -9.41 1.24 24.41
N GLU A 60 -8.40 0.81 23.64
CA GLU A 60 -7.28 1.68 23.23
C GLU A 60 -7.57 2.51 21.97
N THR A 61 -8.61 2.17 21.21
CA THR A 61 -8.96 2.90 19.97
C THR A 61 -9.55 4.30 20.20
N ASP A 62 -9.91 4.65 21.44
CA ASP A 62 -10.50 5.95 21.79
C ASP A 62 -9.46 7.04 22.13
N SER A 63 -8.15 6.76 22.01
CA SER A 63 -7.08 7.67 22.47
C SER A 63 -6.46 8.58 21.39
N LEU A 64 -7.13 8.79 20.26
CA LEU A 64 -6.68 9.77 19.26
C LEU A 64 -7.24 11.17 19.59
N GLU A 65 -6.60 11.87 20.52
CA GLU A 65 -6.62 13.34 20.63
C GLU A 65 -5.66 13.99 19.61
#